data_AF-A0AAU9CCW8-F1
#
_entry.id   AF-A0AAU9CCW8-F1
#
_cell.length_a   1.000
_cell.length_b   1.000
_cell.length_c   1.000
_cell.angle_alpha   90.00
_cell.angle_beta   90.00
_cell.angle_gamma   90.00
#
_symmetry.space_group_name_H-M   'P 1'
#
loop_
_entity.id
_entity.type
_entity.pdbx_description
1 polymer ?
#
loop_
_entity_poly.entity_id
_entity_poly.type
_entity_poly.pdbx_seq_one_letter_code
_entity_poly.pdbx_strand_id
1 'polypeptide(L)' 'MSMDISDFYQTFFDEADELLADMEQHLLDLVPEAPDSEQLNAIFRAAHSIKGGAGTFGFTILQETTHLMENLLDEARRL' A
#
# COMPACT_ATOMS: atom_id res chain seq x y z
N MET A 1 -21.17 0.49 -25.59
CA MET A 1 -19.75 0.46 -25.20
C MET A 1 -19.64 -0.48 -24.03
N SER A 2 -18.83 -1.53 -24.12
CA SER A 2 -18.47 -2.36 -22.96
C SER A 2 -17.40 -1.62 -22.18
N MET A 3 -17.56 -1.55 -20.86
CA MET A 3 -16.54 -1.01 -19.96
C MET A 3 -15.38 -2.00 -19.88
N ASP A 4 -14.16 -1.55 -20.19
CA ASP A 4 -12.95 -2.36 -20.02
C ASP A 4 -12.36 -2.08 -18.63
N ILE A 5 -11.78 -3.09 -18.00
CA ILE A 5 -11.10 -2.92 -16.72
C ILE A 5 -9.92 -1.94 -16.83
N SER A 6 -9.36 -1.80 -18.03
CA SER A 6 -8.30 -0.83 -18.35
C SER A 6 -8.75 0.62 -18.21
N ASP A 7 -10.06 0.90 -18.31
CA ASP A 7 -10.62 2.25 -18.12
C ASP A 7 -10.42 2.76 -16.68
N PHE A 8 -10.17 1.85 -15.72
CA PHE A 8 -9.96 2.18 -14.30
C PHE A 8 -8.49 2.31 -13.90
N TYR A 9 -7.55 2.02 -14.81
CA TYR A 9 -6.12 2.03 -14.48
C TYR A 9 -5.63 3.41 -14.07
N GLN A 10 -6.12 4.49 -14.69
CA GLN A 10 -5.68 5.84 -14.35
C GLN A 10 -6.03 6.17 -12.89
N THR A 11 -7.26 5.89 -12.46
CA THR A 11 -7.68 6.11 -11.07
C THR A 11 -6.82 5.32 -10.08
N PHE A 12 -6.50 4.06 -10.42
CA PHE A 12 -5.62 3.24 -9.58
C PHE A 12 -4.21 3.80 -9.49
N PHE A 13 -3.62 4.25 -10.61
CA PHE A 13 -2.27 4.81 -10.59
C PHE A 13 -2.22 6.12 -9.80
N ASP A 14 -3.21 7.00 -9.97
CA ASP A 14 -3.29 8.24 -9.21
C ASP A 14 -3.39 7.95 -7.69
N GLU A 15 -4.26 7.02 -7.29
CA GLU A 15 -4.40 6.60 -5.88
C GLU A 15 -3.13 5.93 -5.34
N ALA A 16 -2.51 5.04 -6.14
CA ALA A 16 -1.30 4.34 -5.73
C ALA A 16 -0.12 5.28 -5.54
N ASP A 17 0.04 6.29 -6.40
CA ASP A 17 1.10 7.30 -6.26
C ASP A 17 0.91 8.15 -5.00
N GLU A 18 -0.32 8.56 -4.68
CA GLU A 18 -0.63 9.26 -3.42
C GLU A 18 -0.32 8.39 -2.19
N LEU A 19 -0.75 7.12 -2.23
CA LEU A 19 -0.48 6.18 -1.14
C LEU A 19 1.01 5.87 -0.96
N LEU A 20 1.78 5.83 -2.06
CA LEU A 20 3.23 5.63 -2.01
C LEU A 20 3.94 6.85 -1.39
N ALA A 21 3.50 8.07 -1.73
CA ALA A 21 4.04 9.29 -1.14
C ALA A 21 3.74 9.36 0.37
N ASP A 22 2.51 9.06 0.77
CA ASP A 22 2.12 9.00 2.19
C ASP A 22 2.91 7.92 2.94
N MET A 23 3.08 6.74 2.33
CA MET A 23 3.85 5.64 2.89
C MET A 23 5.32 6.03 3.11
N GLU A 24 5.96 6.67 2.13
CA GLU A 24 7.33 7.16 2.23
C GLU A 24 7.47 8.17 3.37
N GLN A 25 6.58 9.17 3.43
CA GLN A 25 6.63 10.20 4.46
C GLN A 25 6.47 9.58 5.87
N HIS A 26 5.50 8.69 6.07
CA HIS A 26 5.32 8.01 7.35
C HIS A 26 6.52 7.13 7.73
N LEU A 27 7.16 6.47 6.76
CA LEU A 27 8.37 5.69 7.02
C LEU A 27 9.56 6.56 7.43
N LEU A 28 9.72 7.73 6.81
CA LEU A 28 10.78 8.69 7.13
C LEU A 28 10.59 9.33 8.52
N ASP A 29 9.34 9.56 8.91
CA ASP A 29 9.00 10.17 10.20
C ASP A 29 8.96 9.14 11.36
N LEU A 30 9.02 7.85 11.06
CA LEU A 30 8.92 6.78 12.06
C LEU A 30 10.16 6.77 12.96
N VAL A 31 9.95 6.67 14.28
CA VAL A 31 11.02 6.49 15.26
C VAL A 31 11.18 4.99 15.56
N PRO A 32 12.25 4.31 15.12
CA PRO A 32 12.33 2.84 15.21
C PRO A 32 12.26 2.26 16.62
N GLU A 33 12.83 2.96 17.60
CA GLU A 33 12.85 2.55 19.01
C GLU A 33 11.53 2.81 19.75
N ALA A 34 10.65 3.65 19.19
CA ALA A 34 9.37 4.02 19.76
C ALA A 34 8.37 4.36 18.63
N PRO A 35 8.02 3.39 17.78
CA PRO A 35 7.25 3.67 16.59
C PRO A 35 5.82 4.04 16.97
N ASP A 36 5.30 5.10 16.37
CA ASP A 36 3.91 5.48 16.58
C ASP A 36 2.97 4.47 15.91
N SER A 37 2.01 3.98 16.70
CA SER A 37 1.02 3.01 16.24
C SER A 37 0.13 3.56 15.13
N GLU A 38 -0.16 4.87 15.11
CA GLU A 38 -0.97 5.47 14.06
C GLU A 38 -0.21 5.53 12.74
N GLN A 39 1.06 5.95 12.76
CA GLN A 39 1.96 5.90 11.60
C GLN A 39 2.12 4.47 11.05
N LEU A 40 2.41 3.48 11.90
CA LEU A 40 2.52 2.08 11.46
C LEU A 40 1.24 1.58 10.80
N ASN A 41 0.08 1.95 11.36
CA ASN A 41 -1.20 1.59 10.77
C ASN A 41 -1.48 2.32 9.44
N ALA A 42 -1.00 3.56 9.27
CA ALA A 42 -1.12 4.27 8.01
C ALA A 42 -0.30 3.60 6.90
N ILE A 43 0.97 3.25 7.18
CA ILE A 43 1.85 2.53 6.25
C ILE A 43 1.25 1.17 5.87
N PHE A 44 0.73 0.43 6.86
CA PHE A 44 0.05 -0.85 6.62
C PHE A 44 -1.16 -0.69 5.70
N ARG A 45 -2.03 0.31 5.94
CA ARG A 45 -3.22 0.54 5.12
C ARG A 45 -2.85 0.91 3.68
N ALA A 46 -1.83 1.73 3.48
CA ALA A 46 -1.34 2.06 2.14
C ALA A 46 -0.88 0.79 1.38
N ALA A 47 -0.07 -0.06 2.02
CA ALA A 47 0.35 -1.34 1.42
C ALA A 47 -0.84 -2.24 1.08
N HIS A 48 -1.82 -2.33 1.98
CA HIS A 48 -3.03 -3.14 1.79
C HIS A 48 -3.90 -2.66 0.63
N SER A 49 -4.11 -1.35 0.51
CA SER A 49 -4.88 -0.76 -0.59
C SER A 49 -4.20 -0.99 -1.94
N ILE A 50 -2.87 -0.75 -2.03
CA ILE A 50 -2.11 -0.99 -3.26
C ILE A 50 -2.14 -2.46 -3.66
N LYS A 51 -2.00 -3.39 -2.68
CA LYS A 51 -2.12 -4.83 -2.92
C LYS A 51 -3.50 -5.21 -3.48
N GLY A 52 -4.57 -4.66 -2.89
CA GLY A 52 -5.95 -4.90 -3.32
C GLY A 52 -6.21 -4.43 -4.76
N GLY A 53 -5.75 -3.23 -5.09
CA GLY A 53 -5.83 -2.71 -6.46
C GLY A 53 -5.01 -3.55 -7.44
N ALA A 54 -3.76 -3.88 -7.09
CA ALA A 54 -2.90 -4.73 -7.91
C ALA A 54 -3.52 -6.11 -8.18
N GLY A 55 -4.18 -6.73 -7.18
CA GLY A 55 -4.92 -7.98 -7.35
C GLY A 55 -6.14 -7.84 -8.27
N THR A 56 -6.86 -6.72 -8.16
CA THR A 56 -8.04 -6.43 -9.01
C THR A 56 -7.65 -6.32 -10.49
N PHE A 57 -6.50 -5.70 -10.78
CA PHE A 57 -6.04 -5.45 -12.15
C PHE A 57 -5.09 -6.51 -12.72
N GLY A 58 -4.73 -7.53 -11.94
CA GLY A 58 -3.82 -8.60 -12.37
C GLY A 58 -2.35 -8.18 -12.44
N PHE A 59 -1.94 -7.15 -11.70
CA PHE A 59 -0.55 -6.70 -11.61
C PHE A 59 0.24 -7.58 -10.64
N THR A 60 0.52 -8.83 -11.06
CA THR A 60 1.09 -9.89 -10.20
C THR A 60 2.38 -9.48 -9.49
N ILE A 61 3.30 -8.79 -10.18
CA ILE A 61 4.57 -8.35 -9.57
C ILE A 61 4.31 -7.39 -8.40
N LEU A 62 3.40 -6.42 -8.59
CA LEU A 62 3.07 -5.44 -7.57
C LEU A 62 2.30 -6.09 -6.41
N GLN A 63 1.35 -6.96 -6.71
CA GLN A 63 0.55 -7.66 -5.71
C GLN A 63 1.42 -8.57 -4.82
N GLU A 64 2.37 -9.32 -5.38
CA GLU A 64 3.25 -10.17 -4.58
C GLU A 64 4.26 -9.34 -3.75
N THR A 65 4.79 -8.26 -4.32
CA THR A 65 5.70 -7.35 -3.59
C THR A 65 5.01 -6.71 -2.39
N THR A 66 3.82 -6.14 -2.60
CA THR A 66 3.04 -5.50 -1.53
C THR A 66 2.49 -6.50 -0.52
N HIS A 67 2.21 -7.74 -0.93
CA HIS A 67 1.82 -8.80 0.00
C HIS A 67 2.94 -9.15 1.00
N LEU A 68 4.18 -9.28 0.55
CA LEU A 68 5.32 -9.52 1.45
C LEU A 68 5.54 -8.33 2.41
N MET A 69 5.44 -7.11 1.91
CA MET A 69 5.55 -5.90 2.72
C MET A 69 4.42 -5.78 3.75
N GLU A 70 3.18 -6.04 3.36
CA GLU A 70 2.01 -6.00 4.25
C GLU A 70 2.16 -6.98 5.43
N ASN A 71 2.67 -8.18 5.19
CA ASN A 71 2.90 -9.17 6.25
C ASN A 71 3.93 -8.67 7.27
N LEU A 72 5.05 -8.09 6.82
CA LEU A 72 6.06 -7.51 7.71
C LEU A 72 5.51 -6.33 8.51
N LEU A 73 4.70 -5.48 7.89
CA LEU A 73 4.05 -4.34 8.56
C LEU A 73 2.98 -4.79 9.58
N ASP A 74 2.28 -5.89 9.30
CA ASP A 74 1.30 -6.48 10.22
C ASP A 74 1.98 -7.04 11.47
N GLU A 75 3.16 -7.64 11.32
CA GLU A 75 4.00 -8.05 12.45
C GLU A 75 4.46 -6.84 13.26
N ALA A 76 5.02 -5.83 12.59
CA ALA A 76 5.59 -4.65 13.25
C ALA A 76 4.56 -3.85 14.07
N ARG A 77 3.32 -3.70 13.58
CA ARG A 77 2.27 -2.92 14.26
C ARG A 77 1.60 -3.62 15.45
N ARG A 78 1.92 -4.90 15.68
CA ARG A 78 1.36 -5.70 16.77
C ARG A 78 2.32 -5.88 17.94
N LEU A 79 3.54 -5.34 17.83
CA LEU A 79 4.55 -5.29 18.89
C LEU A 79 4.17 -4.22 19.94
#